data_AF-A0AAU3ZMF7-F1
#
_entry.id   AF-A0AAU3ZMF7-F1
#
_cell.length_a   1.000
_cell.length_b   1.000
_cell.length_c   1.000
_cell.angle_alpha   90.00
_cell.angle_beta   90.00
_cell.angle_gamma   90.00
#
_symmetry.space_group_name_H-M   'P 1'
#
loop_
_entity.id
_entity.type
_entity.pdbx_description
1 polymer ?
#
loop_
_entity_poly.entity_id
_entity_poly.type
_entity_poly.pdbx_seq_one_letter_code
_entity_poly.pdbx_strand_id
1 'polypeptide(L)'
;MAHIRTVRVLAAVAALPLAAALFTGVATADNGAVAGSGSNASVAGVVGSGVGHNNNGNSTTTQQVATGSGASNQNSTASVNGSAFTSIDQAHYTVNFSRLW
;
A
#
# COMPACT_ATOMS: atom_id res chain seq x y z
N MET A 1 -30.65 3.34 -50.05
CA MET A 1 -30.53 3.98 -48.71
C MET A 1 -30.71 3.03 -47.51
N ALA A 2 -31.39 1.88 -47.62
CA ALA A 2 -31.62 0.98 -46.49
C ALA A 2 -30.35 0.24 -46.01
N HIS A 3 -29.46 -0.17 -46.92
CA HIS A 3 -28.27 -0.98 -46.63
C HIS A 3 -27.17 -0.24 -45.82
N ILE A 4 -27.13 1.09 -45.90
CA ILE A 4 -26.20 1.91 -45.09
C ILE A 4 -26.71 2.05 -43.66
N ARG A 5 -28.04 2.05 -43.47
CA ARG A 5 -28.65 2.17 -42.14
C ARG A 5 -28.39 0.91 -41.32
N THR A 6 -28.52 -0.27 -41.92
CA THR A 6 -28.21 -1.55 -41.27
C THR A 6 -26.74 -1.65 -40.88
N VAL A 7 -25.81 -1.30 -41.78
CA VAL A 7 -24.36 -1.32 -41.50
C VAL A 7 -23.98 -0.38 -40.35
N ARG A 8 -24.57 0.81 -40.29
CA ARG A 8 -24.33 1.77 -39.19
C ARG A 8 -24.84 1.27 -37.84
N VAL A 9 -25.99 0.59 -37.81
CA VAL A 9 -26.54 0.00 -36.59
C VAL A 9 -25.65 -1.15 -36.09
N LEU A 10 -25.20 -2.02 -37.00
CA LEU A 10 -24.26 -3.09 -36.68
C LEU A 10 -22.93 -2.54 -36.13
N ALA A 11 -22.40 -1.48 -36.74
CA ALA A 11 -21.19 -0.82 -36.26
C ALA A 11 -21.37 -0.20 -34.86
N ALA A 12 -22.53 0.40 -34.58
CA ALA A 12 -22.84 0.94 -33.26
C ALA A 12 -22.94 -0.15 -32.19
N VAL A 13 -23.59 -1.28 -32.50
CA VAL A 13 -23.68 -2.43 -31.59
C VAL A 13 -22.30 -3.07 -31.36
N ALA A 14 -21.49 -3.20 -32.41
CA ALA A 14 -20.15 -3.75 -32.32
C ALA A 14 -19.18 -2.87 -31.50
N ALA A 15 -19.44 -1.57 -31.40
CA ALA A 15 -18.65 -0.64 -30.60
C ALA A 15 -19.01 -0.65 -29.11
N LEU A 16 -20.12 -1.29 -28.70
CA LEU A 16 -20.58 -1.32 -27.31
C LEU A 16 -19.55 -1.90 -26.32
N PRO A 17 -18.79 -2.97 -26.60
CA PRO A 17 -17.79 -3.49 -25.68
C PRO A 17 -16.63 -2.50 -25.44
N LEU A 18 -16.17 -1.82 -26.50
CA LEU A 18 -15.13 -0.80 -26.40
C LEU A 18 -15.65 0.43 -25.64
N ALA A 19 -16.89 0.84 -25.90
CA ALA A 19 -17.53 1.92 -25.18
C ALA A 19 -17.69 1.58 -23.69
N ALA A 20 -18.12 0.36 -23.37
CA ALA A 20 -18.20 -0.11 -22.00
C ALA A 20 -16.82 -0.03 -21.32
N ALA A 21 -15.77 -0.59 -21.92
CA ALA A 21 -14.42 -0.53 -21.36
C ALA A 21 -13.91 0.91 -21.13
N LEU A 22 -14.17 1.82 -22.08
CA LEU A 22 -13.73 3.22 -21.98
C LEU A 22 -14.54 4.02 -20.93
N PHE A 23 -15.85 3.78 -20.82
CA PHE A 23 -16.74 4.51 -19.92
C PHE A 23 -16.87 3.88 -18.52
N THR A 24 -16.46 2.63 -18.33
CA THR A 24 -16.37 1.99 -17.01
C THR A 24 -14.95 2.05 -16.42
N GLY A 25 -14.01 2.71 -17.10
CA GLY A 25 -12.64 2.90 -16.62
C GLY A 25 -12.60 3.76 -15.36
N VAL A 26 -12.71 3.13 -14.19
CA VAL A 26 -12.32 3.74 -12.93
C VAL A 26 -10.79 3.82 -12.94
N ALA A 27 -10.21 4.98 -12.61
CA ALA A 27 -8.79 5.05 -12.29
C ALA A 27 -8.58 4.22 -11.01
N THR A 28 -8.32 2.92 -11.17
CA THR A 28 -7.96 2.05 -10.06
C THR A 28 -6.54 2.44 -9.67
N ALA A 29 -6.39 3.20 -8.59
CA ALA A 29 -5.12 3.29 -7.90
C ALA A 29 -4.84 1.91 -7.31
N ASP A 30 -4.20 1.04 -8.09
CA ASP A 30 -3.68 -0.22 -7.57
C ASP A 30 -2.53 0.11 -6.63
N ASN A 31 -2.69 -0.24 -5.36
CA ASN A 31 -1.67 -0.04 -4.34
C ASN A 31 -0.77 -1.27 -4.21
N GLY A 32 -0.93 -2.33 -5.04
CA GLY A 32 -0.41 -3.68 -4.80
C GLY A 32 -1.36 -4.46 -3.86
N ALA A 33 -1.12 -5.69 -3.42
CA ALA A 33 -0.05 -6.65 -3.61
C ALA A 33 -0.70 -7.92 -4.22
N VAL A 34 -0.11 -8.45 -5.29
CA VAL A 34 -0.61 -9.66 -5.95
C VAL A 34 0.27 -10.84 -5.51
N ALA A 35 -0.34 -11.86 -4.92
CA ALA A 35 0.34 -13.10 -4.52
C ALA A 35 -0.23 -14.31 -5.28
N GLY A 36 0.66 -15.19 -5.77
CA GLY A 36 0.30 -16.50 -6.31
C GLY A 36 0.39 -17.62 -5.25
N SER A 37 0.18 -18.87 -5.67
CA SER A 37 0.20 -20.04 -4.77
C SER A 37 1.50 -20.13 -3.98
N GLY A 38 1.40 -20.06 -2.65
CA GLY A 38 2.55 -20.14 -1.72
C GLY A 38 3.32 -18.82 -1.52
N SER A 39 2.86 -17.71 -2.09
CA SER A 39 3.51 -16.41 -1.98
C SER A 39 2.94 -15.59 -0.83
N ASN A 40 3.78 -14.73 -0.26
CA ASN A 40 3.34 -13.69 0.66
C ASN A 40 3.53 -12.37 -0.05
N ALA A 41 2.52 -11.51 -0.04
CA ALA A 41 2.62 -10.18 -0.60
C ALA A 41 1.99 -9.19 0.36
N SER A 42 2.60 -8.01 0.45
CA SER A 42 2.11 -6.93 1.30
C SER A 42 2.33 -5.59 0.64
N VAL A 43 1.45 -4.69 1.00
CA VAL A 43 1.55 -3.27 0.71
C VAL A 43 1.59 -2.56 2.03
N ALA A 44 2.48 -1.59 2.16
CA ALA A 44 2.29 -0.54 3.13
C ALA A 44 2.60 0.81 2.52
N GLY A 45 1.67 1.74 2.70
CA GLY A 45 1.84 3.14 2.35
C GLY A 45 1.81 3.99 3.61
N VAL A 46 2.65 5.01 3.66
CA VAL A 46 2.48 6.11 4.61
C VAL A 46 2.00 7.29 3.79
N VAL A 47 0.72 7.59 3.88
CA VAL A 47 0.11 8.71 3.16
C VAL A 47 -0.12 9.85 4.15
N GLY A 48 0.47 11.01 3.87
CA GLY A 48 0.32 12.19 4.73
C GLY A 48 1.12 12.15 6.05
N SER A 49 2.31 11.54 6.07
CA SER A 49 3.20 11.62 7.24
C SER A 49 3.90 12.98 7.38
N GLY A 50 4.41 13.22 8.59
CA GLY A 50 5.12 14.45 8.91
C GLY A 50 4.20 15.55 9.41
N VAL A 51 4.63 16.80 9.25
CA VAL A 51 3.87 18.00 9.65
C VAL A 51 3.55 18.83 8.41
N GLY A 52 2.30 19.25 8.25
CA GLY A 52 1.85 20.01 7.09
C GLY A 52 2.19 21.50 7.10
N HIS A 53 2.66 22.03 8.24
CA HIS A 53 3.07 23.43 8.43
C HIS A 53 4.28 23.50 9.39
N ASN A 54 4.30 24.41 10.36
CA ASN A 54 5.43 24.53 11.28
C ASN A 54 5.42 23.42 12.34
N ASN A 55 6.59 22.86 12.64
CA ASN A 55 6.80 21.91 13.71
C ASN A 55 7.91 22.41 14.63
N ASN A 56 7.60 22.67 15.89
CA ASN A 56 8.57 23.09 16.90
C ASN A 56 9.02 21.91 17.80
N GLY A 57 8.74 20.68 17.38
CA GLY A 57 9.19 19.47 18.06
C GLY A 57 9.32 18.25 17.18
N ASN A 58 9.03 17.07 17.70
CA ASN A 58 9.27 15.83 16.96
C ASN A 58 8.02 15.38 16.21
N SER A 59 8.23 15.04 14.94
CA SER A 59 7.26 14.33 14.13
C SER A 59 7.88 13.02 13.68
N THR A 60 7.36 11.94 14.22
CA THR A 60 7.92 10.61 14.02
C THR A 60 6.88 9.75 13.36
N THR A 61 7.20 9.20 12.20
CA THR A 61 6.35 8.23 11.52
C THR A 61 7.12 6.96 11.28
N THR A 62 6.60 5.87 11.82
CA THR A 62 7.16 4.53 11.61
C THR A 62 6.16 3.71 10.83
N GLN A 63 6.62 3.13 9.73
CA GLN A 63 5.90 2.09 9.02
C GLN A 63 6.60 0.77 9.26
N GLN A 64 5.84 -0.27 9.59
CA GLN A 64 6.37 -1.61 9.77
C GLN A 64 5.54 -2.60 8.98
N VAL A 65 6.23 -3.46 8.23
CA VAL A 65 5.64 -4.60 7.53
C VAL A 65 6.51 -5.81 7.83
N ALA A 66 5.87 -6.91 8.24
CA ALA A 66 6.46 -8.23 8.28
C ALA A 66 5.51 -9.14 7.51
N THR A 67 5.99 -9.79 6.46
CA THR A 67 5.13 -10.58 5.58
C THR A 67 5.82 -11.86 5.18
N GLY A 68 5.15 -12.97 5.46
CA GLY A 68 5.61 -14.32 5.20
C GLY A 68 6.01 -15.10 6.43
N SER A 69 6.23 -16.40 6.20
CA SER A 69 6.51 -17.35 7.28
C SER A 69 7.80 -16.96 8.01
N GLY A 70 7.73 -16.85 9.33
CA GLY A 70 8.84 -16.41 10.16
C GLY A 70 9.15 -14.92 10.12
N ALA A 71 8.32 -14.11 9.44
CA ALA A 71 8.52 -12.67 9.43
C ALA A 71 8.18 -12.08 10.80
N SER A 72 9.10 -11.30 11.35
CA SER A 72 8.89 -10.47 12.53
C SER A 72 9.38 -9.07 12.22
N ASN A 73 8.80 -8.09 12.89
CA ASN A 73 9.26 -6.72 12.79
C ASN A 73 9.23 -6.12 14.20
N GLN A 74 10.28 -5.40 14.55
CA GLN A 74 10.48 -4.79 15.85
C GLN A 74 10.98 -3.38 15.59
N ASN A 75 10.34 -2.40 16.21
CA ASN A 75 10.74 -1.01 16.12
C ASN A 75 10.76 -0.40 17.51
N SER A 76 11.88 0.26 17.82
CA SER A 76 11.96 1.25 18.89
C SER A 76 12.15 2.59 18.25
N THR A 77 11.22 3.49 18.48
CA THR A 77 11.45 4.89 18.17
C THR A 77 11.28 5.69 19.44
N ALA A 78 12.36 6.36 19.85
CA ALA A 78 12.32 7.38 20.87
C ALA A 78 12.54 8.75 20.22
N SER A 79 11.82 9.75 20.68
CA SER A 79 11.89 11.10 20.13
C SER A 79 11.86 12.09 21.28
N VAL A 80 12.95 12.83 21.46
CA VAL A 80 13.10 13.86 22.50
C VAL A 80 13.15 15.24 21.85
N ASN A 81 12.32 16.17 22.31
CA ASN A 81 12.37 17.56 21.90
C ASN A 81 12.36 18.44 23.15
N GLY A 82 13.42 19.23 23.32
CA GLY A 82 13.64 20.05 24.51
C GLY A 82 14.12 19.22 25.71
N SER A 83 15.44 19.11 25.89
CA SER A 83 16.08 18.68 27.14
C SER A 83 17.59 18.91 27.10
N ALA A 84 18.20 19.33 28.21
CA ALA A 84 19.65 19.36 28.39
C ALA A 84 20.22 18.00 28.84
N PHE A 85 19.39 17.13 29.43
CA PHE A 85 19.77 15.79 29.93
C PHE A 85 18.61 14.80 29.73
N THR A 86 18.68 13.98 28.68
CA THR A 86 17.76 12.84 28.52
C THR A 86 18.56 11.58 28.27
N SER A 87 18.42 10.61 29.18
CA SER A 87 18.87 9.25 28.95
C SER A 87 17.71 8.44 28.39
N ILE A 88 17.92 7.80 27.25
CA ILE A 88 16.96 6.87 26.66
C ILE A 88 17.62 5.50 26.67
N ASP A 89 17.06 4.59 27.46
CA ASP A 89 17.44 3.19 27.43
C ASP A 89 16.34 2.41 26.71
N GLN A 90 16.69 1.83 25.55
CA GLN A 90 15.78 0.98 24.79
C GLN A 90 16.43 -0.39 24.63
N ALA A 91 15.83 -1.38 25.28
CA ALA A 91 16.22 -2.78 25.15
C ALA A 91 15.20 -3.56 24.33
N HIS A 92 15.69 -4.48 23.51
CA HIS A 92 14.88 -5.43 22.77
C HIS A 92 15.35 -6.85 23.04
N TYR A 93 14.39 -7.74 23.27
CA TYR A 93 14.64 -9.16 23.45
C TYR A 93 13.82 -9.92 22.42
N THR A 94 14.49 -10.71 21.59
CA THR A 94 13.83 -11.60 20.64
C THR A 94 14.21 -13.03 20.98
N VAL A 95 13.21 -13.86 21.27
CA VAL A 95 13.37 -15.29 21.51
C VAL A 95 12.67 -16.02 20.38
N ASN A 96 13.44 -16.74 19.57
CA ASN A 96 12.92 -17.54 18.46
C ASN A 96 13.01 -19.02 18.81
N PHE A 97 11.93 -19.75 18.57
CA PHE A 97 11.89 -21.20 18.68
C PHE A 97 11.81 -21.80 17.27
N SER A 98 12.73 -22.70 16.94
CA SER A 98 12.65 -23.53 15.74
C SER A 98 12.16 -24.92 16.10
N ARG A 99 11.44 -25.56 15.17
CA ARG A 99 11.12 -27.00 15.31
C ARG A 99 12.41 -27.78 15.39
N LEU A 100 12.53 -28.61 16.43
CA LEU A 100 13.69 -29.49 16.61
C LEU A 100 13.59 -30.74 15.72
N TRP A 101 12.36 -31.11 15.31
CA TRP A 101 12.00 -32.12 14.31
C TRP A 101 10.53 -31.91 13.91
#